data_AF-A0A4Y7S3Y2-F1
#
_entry.id   AF-A0A4Y7S3Y2-F1
#
_cell.length_a   1.000
_cell.length_b   1.000
_cell.length_c   1.000
_cell.angle_alpha   90.00
_cell.angle_beta   90.00
_cell.angle_gamma   90.00
#
_symmetry.space_group_name_H-M   'P 1'
#
loop_
_entity.id
_entity.type
_entity.pdbx_description
1 polymer ?
#
loop_
_entity_poly.entity_id
_entity_poly.type
_entity_poly.pdbx_seq_one_letter_code
_entity_poly.pdbx_strand_id
1 'polypeptide(L)'
;MAKFQFHLEPVLKQRAAKEVSAEQALALARKEYNRRLTLLENTRQSLQALEATGRDGLDYFEIRQHFFYRASINEKIKVQEKGVSAADRVVAHKRDEAVQARRERQVLDKLKEQCVQNYRRELADREQKEVDELSLSIYHRRVN
;
A
#
# COMPACT_ATOMS: atom_id res chain seq x y z
N MET A 1 34.44 -8.41 20.81
CA MET A 1 34.16 -7.24 19.94
C MET A 1 32.73 -6.75 20.19
N ALA A 2 32.50 -5.44 20.15
CA ALA A 2 31.16 -4.89 20.29
C ALA A 2 30.24 -5.44 19.17
N LYS A 3 28.94 -5.57 19.44
CA LYS A 3 27.96 -5.91 18.39
C LYS A 3 27.53 -4.62 17.69
N PHE A 4 27.30 -4.67 16.37
CA PHE A 4 26.75 -3.54 15.63
C PHE A 4 25.36 -3.16 16.19
N GLN A 5 25.16 -1.87 16.46
CA GLN A 5 23.89 -1.33 16.91
C GLN A 5 23.47 -0.16 16.02
N PHE A 6 22.30 -0.28 15.40
CA PHE A 6 21.72 0.80 14.61
C PHE A 6 20.83 1.68 15.50
N HIS A 7 21.26 2.93 15.73
CA HIS A 7 20.57 3.86 16.63
C HIS A 7 19.13 4.19 16.19
N LEU A 8 18.83 4.08 14.89
CA LEU A 8 17.51 4.35 14.33
C LEU A 8 16.65 3.09 14.15
N GLU A 9 17.04 1.95 14.74
CA GLU A 9 16.26 0.71 14.69
C GLU A 9 14.81 0.89 15.18
N PRO A 10 14.52 1.63 16.26
CA PRO A 10 13.13 1.86 16.69
C PRO A 10 12.33 2.63 15.64
N VAL A 11 12.94 3.64 15.00
CA VAL A 11 12.30 4.44 13.95
C VAL A 11 12.04 3.59 12.71
N LEU A 12 12.98 2.71 12.34
CA LEU A 12 12.81 1.79 11.22
C LEU A 12 11.61 0.84 11.46
N LYS A 13 11.50 0.27 12.67
CA LYS A 13 10.36 -0.57 13.04
C LYS A 13 9.03 0.19 13.00
N GLN A 14 9.02 1.43 13.50
CA GLN A 14 7.84 2.28 13.43
C GLN A 14 7.42 2.55 11.98
N ARG A 15 8.37 2.85 11.07
CA ARG A 15 8.07 3.08 9.66
C ARG A 15 7.59 1.81 8.95
N ALA A 16 8.14 0.65 9.29
CA ALA A 16 7.64 -0.63 8.79
C ALA A 16 6.19 -0.89 9.23
N ALA A 17 5.84 -0.62 10.49
CA ALA A 17 4.47 -0.73 10.97
C ALA A 17 3.52 0.25 10.25
N LYS A 18 3.99 1.48 9.97
CA LYS A 18 3.24 2.49 9.22
C LYS A 18 2.99 2.06 7.77
N GLU A 19 3.96 1.45 7.10
CA GLU A 19 3.79 0.88 5.75
C GLU A 19 2.72 -0.22 5.75
N VAL A 20 2.81 -1.18 6.68
CA VAL A 20 1.82 -2.26 6.81
C VAL A 20 0.41 -1.69 7.04
N SER A 21 0.28 -0.70 7.92
CA SER A 21 -1.00 -0.04 8.18
C SER A 21 -1.56 0.67 6.95
N ALA A 22 -0.71 1.37 6.19
CA ALA A 22 -1.12 2.04 4.95
C ALA A 22 -1.54 1.05 3.86
N GLU A 23 -0.83 -0.08 3.73
CA GLU A 23 -1.20 -1.16 2.80
C GLU A 23 -2.54 -1.81 3.17
N GLN A 24 -2.79 -2.04 4.46
CA GLN A 24 -4.08 -2.52 4.96
C GLN A 24 -5.20 -1.53 4.66
N ALA A 25 -4.98 -0.23 4.89
CA ALA A 25 -5.95 0.82 4.57
C ALA A 25 -6.27 0.87 3.07
N LEU A 26 -5.26 0.72 2.21
CA LEU A 26 -5.43 0.62 0.76
C LEU A 26 -6.25 -0.62 0.37
N ALA A 27 -5.99 -1.78 0.99
CA ALA A 27 -6.74 -3.00 0.73
C ALA A 27 -8.22 -2.84 1.09
N LEU A 28 -8.52 -2.22 2.24
CA LEU A 28 -9.89 -1.91 2.66
C LEU A 28 -10.59 -0.94 1.70
N ALA A 29 -9.90 0.12 1.27
CA ALA A 29 -10.43 1.08 0.30
C ALA A 29 -10.77 0.40 -1.04
N ARG A 30 -9.90 -0.49 -1.53
CA ARG A 30 -10.13 -1.28 -2.76
C ARG A 30 -11.33 -2.21 -2.62
N LYS A 31 -11.46 -2.88 -1.46
CA LYS A 31 -12.60 -3.74 -1.18
C LYS A 31 -13.92 -2.96 -1.25
N GLU A 32 -13.96 -1.77 -0.65
CA GLU A 32 -15.15 -0.92 -0.68
C GLU A 32 -15.45 -0.38 -2.08
N TYR A 33 -14.43 0.04 -2.83
CA TYR A 33 -14.58 0.43 -4.24
C TYR A 33 -15.20 -0.70 -5.07
N ASN A 34 -14.64 -1.92 -4.99
CA ASN A 34 -15.14 -3.08 -5.71
C ASN A 34 -16.59 -3.41 -5.31
N ARG A 35 -16.91 -3.36 -4.01
CA ARG A 35 -18.28 -3.57 -3.52
C ARG A 35 -19.27 -2.59 -4.15
N ARG A 36 -18.90 -1.32 -4.26
CA ARG A 36 -19.73 -0.28 -4.88
C ARG A 36 -19.86 -0.47 -6.38
N LEU A 37 -18.78 -0.86 -7.04
CA LEU A 37 -18.78 -1.14 -8.48
C LEU A 37 -19.72 -2.31 -8.80
N THR A 38 -19.62 -3.42 -8.07
CA THR A 38 -20.52 -4.57 -8.23
C THR A 38 -21.99 -4.18 -7.99
N LEU A 39 -22.26 -3.35 -6.98
CA LEU A 39 -23.62 -2.86 -6.73
C LEU A 39 -24.17 -2.02 -7.89
N LEU A 40 -23.32 -1.16 -8.48
CA LEU A 40 -23.67 -0.37 -9.66
C LEU A 40 -23.94 -1.25 -10.88
N GLU A 41 -23.08 -2.23 -11.14
CA GLU A 41 -23.23 -3.19 -12.25
C GLU A 41 -24.52 -4.00 -12.11
N ASN A 42 -24.82 -4.53 -10.93
CA ASN A 42 -26.08 -5.24 -10.67
C ASN A 42 -27.30 -4.35 -10.90
N THR A 43 -27.22 -3.07 -10.54
CA THR A 43 -28.32 -2.11 -10.75
C THR A 43 -28.51 -1.81 -12.25
N ARG A 44 -27.41 -1.68 -13.00
CA ARG A 44 -27.46 -1.53 -14.48
C ARG A 44 -28.00 -2.77 -15.17
N GLN A 45 -27.62 -3.97 -14.73
CA GLN A 45 -28.18 -5.22 -15.24
C GLN A 45 -29.68 -5.33 -14.97
N SER A 46 -30.13 -4.89 -13.79
CA SER A 46 -31.56 -4.85 -13.46
C SER A 46 -32.33 -3.91 -14.39
N LEU A 47 -31.75 -2.75 -14.73
CA LEU A 47 -32.33 -1.83 -15.71
C LEU A 47 -32.40 -2.46 -17.10
N GLN A 48 -31.32 -3.12 -17.53
CA GLN A 48 -31.28 -3.80 -18.83
C GLN A 48 -32.32 -4.91 -18.93
N ALA A 49 -32.49 -5.71 -17.88
CA ALA A 49 -33.52 -6.74 -17.81
C ALA A 49 -34.94 -6.14 -17.89
N LEU A 50 -35.18 -5.01 -17.20
CA LEU A 50 -36.44 -4.27 -17.27
C LEU A 50 -36.72 -3.72 -18.68
N GLU A 51 -35.68 -3.28 -19.39
CA GLU A 51 -35.81 -2.76 -20.76
C GLU A 51 -35.99 -3.89 -21.79
N ALA A 52 -35.52 -5.10 -21.49
CA ALA A 52 -35.70 -6.29 -22.32
C ALA A 52 -37.09 -6.94 -22.18
N THR A 53 -37.82 -6.69 -21.08
CA THR A 53 -39.21 -7.16 -20.94
C THR A 53 -40.12 -6.47 -21.96
N GLY A 54 -40.77 -7.29 -22.79
CA GLY A 54 -41.76 -6.83 -23.77
C GLY A 54 -42.93 -6.11 -23.10
N ARG A 55 -43.48 -5.10 -23.78
CA ARG A 55 -44.53 -4.21 -23.24
C ARG A 55 -45.90 -4.45 -23.86
N ASP A 56 -46.05 -5.54 -24.59
CA ASP A 56 -47.28 -5.87 -25.29
C ASP A 56 -48.35 -6.33 -24.30
N GLY A 57 -49.55 -5.77 -24.43
CA GLY A 57 -50.69 -6.09 -23.56
C GLY A 57 -50.72 -5.37 -22.21
N LEU A 58 -49.79 -4.43 -21.95
CA LEU A 58 -49.81 -3.64 -20.72
C LEU A 58 -50.91 -2.57 -20.73
N ASP A 59 -51.56 -2.40 -19.58
CA ASP A 59 -52.51 -1.31 -19.38
C ASP A 59 -51.82 0.04 -19.08
N TYR A 60 -52.60 1.13 -19.03
CA TYR A 60 -52.08 2.46 -18.75
C TYR A 60 -51.37 2.58 -17.40
N PHE A 61 -51.89 1.91 -16.37
CA PHE A 61 -51.35 1.95 -15.01
C PHE A 61 -50.00 1.22 -14.96
N GLU A 62 -49.90 0.06 -15.61
CA GLU A 62 -48.68 -0.73 -15.74
C GLU A 62 -47.59 0.05 -16.50
N ILE A 63 -47.94 0.69 -17.62
CA ILE A 63 -47.01 1.56 -18.37
C ILE A 63 -46.48 2.70 -17.47
N ARG A 64 -47.37 3.35 -16.72
CA ARG A 64 -47.01 4.43 -15.81
C ARG A 64 -46.11 3.93 -14.67
N GLN A 65 -46.40 2.77 -14.10
CA GLN A 65 -45.59 2.14 -13.06
C GLN A 65 -44.19 1.79 -13.59
N HIS A 66 -44.10 1.22 -14.79
CA HIS A 66 -42.82 0.97 -15.47
C HIS A 66 -42.01 2.24 -15.66
N PHE A 67 -42.64 3.34 -16.09
CA PHE A 67 -41.97 4.62 -16.28
C PHE A 67 -41.37 5.14 -14.96
N PHE A 68 -42.15 5.17 -13.87
CA PHE A 68 -41.65 5.62 -12.57
C PHE A 68 -40.56 4.72 -12.01
N TYR A 69 -40.71 3.41 -12.14
CA TYR A 69 -39.71 2.45 -11.70
C TYR A 69 -38.39 2.63 -12.45
N ARG A 70 -38.43 2.74 -13.78
CA ARG A 70 -37.26 3.05 -14.60
C ARG A 70 -36.59 4.37 -14.19
N ALA A 71 -37.38 5.43 -13.96
CA ALA A 71 -36.85 6.71 -13.49
C ALA A 71 -36.12 6.56 -12.14
N SER A 72 -36.69 5.80 -11.20
CA SER A 72 -36.08 5.55 -9.89
C SER A 72 -34.77 4.76 -9.98
N ILE A 73 -34.68 3.76 -10.87
CA ILE A 73 -33.45 2.98 -11.09
C ILE A 73 -32.37 3.89 -11.68
N ASN A 74 -32.72 4.72 -12.67
CA ASN A 74 -31.78 5.66 -13.26
C ASN A 74 -31.22 6.65 -12.23
N GLU A 75 -32.06 7.16 -11.33
CA GLU A 75 -31.58 8.04 -10.27
C GLU A 75 -30.67 7.30 -9.28
N LYS A 76 -31.02 6.06 -8.93
CA LYS A 76 -30.16 5.19 -8.11
C LYS A 76 -28.80 4.95 -8.74
N ILE A 77 -28.75 4.72 -10.06
CA ILE A 77 -27.50 4.56 -10.82
C ILE A 77 -26.63 5.82 -10.70
N LYS A 78 -27.20 7.02 -10.91
CA LYS A 78 -26.43 8.27 -10.76
C LYS A 78 -25.83 8.44 -9.37
N VAL A 79 -26.59 8.09 -8.32
CA VAL A 79 -26.10 8.15 -6.93
C VAL A 79 -24.98 7.13 -6.71
N GLN A 80 -25.13 5.91 -7.22
CA GLN A 80 -24.09 4.86 -7.14
C GLN A 80 -22.82 5.24 -7.91
N GLU A 81 -22.93 5.85 -9.09
CA GLU A 81 -21.80 6.35 -9.88
C GLU A 81 -20.99 7.40 -9.11
N LYS A 82 -21.67 8.37 -8.49
CA LYS A 82 -21.02 9.32 -7.57
C LYS A 82 -20.33 8.60 -6.42
N GLY A 83 -20.98 7.57 -5.86
CA GLY A 83 -20.43 6.75 -4.79
C GLY A 83 -19.19 5.96 -5.20
N VAL A 84 -19.14 5.42 -6.42
CA VAL A 84 -17.97 4.74 -7.00
C VAL A 84 -16.84 5.73 -7.25
N SER A 85 -17.13 6.89 -7.84
CA SER A 85 -16.13 7.94 -8.08
C SER A 85 -15.51 8.45 -6.77
N ALA A 86 -16.31 8.62 -5.72
CA ALA A 86 -15.79 8.99 -4.40
C ALA A 86 -14.88 7.90 -3.81
N ALA A 87 -15.26 6.62 -3.93
CA ALA A 87 -14.45 5.51 -3.45
C ALA A 87 -13.13 5.36 -4.24
N ASP A 88 -13.15 5.60 -5.54
CA ASP A 88 -11.95 5.61 -6.39
C ASP A 88 -10.95 6.68 -5.95
N ARG A 89 -11.42 7.90 -5.65
CA ARG A 89 -10.56 8.97 -5.08
C ARG A 89 -9.94 8.55 -3.75
N VAL A 90 -10.68 7.84 -2.90
CA VAL A 90 -10.14 7.30 -1.64
C VAL A 90 -9.07 6.24 -1.91
N VAL A 91 -9.28 5.35 -2.88
CA VAL A 91 -8.27 4.35 -3.29
C VAL A 91 -6.99 5.05 -3.79
N ALA A 92 -7.12 6.08 -4.62
CA ALA A 92 -5.98 6.85 -5.11
C ALA A 92 -5.20 7.49 -3.95
N HIS A 93 -5.90 8.16 -3.02
CA HIS A 93 -5.27 8.75 -1.85
C HIS A 93 -4.55 7.72 -0.98
N LYS A 94 -5.18 6.58 -0.68
CA LYS A 94 -4.56 5.49 0.11
C LYS A 94 -3.40 4.83 -0.61
N ARG A 95 -3.40 4.81 -1.95
CA ARG A 95 -2.27 4.33 -2.73
C ARG A 95 -1.06 5.24 -2.56
N ASP A 96 -1.27 6.56 -2.62
CA ASP A 96 -0.19 7.53 -2.44
C ASP A 96 0.38 7.48 -1.02
N GLU A 97 -0.47 7.36 0.00
CA GLU A 97 -0.03 7.13 1.39
C GLU A 97 0.84 5.87 1.52
N ALA A 98 0.43 4.75 0.93
CA ALA A 98 1.20 3.50 0.99
C ALA A 98 2.55 3.60 0.27
N VAL A 99 2.57 4.23 -0.91
CA VAL A 99 3.82 4.48 -1.65
C VAL A 99 4.76 5.36 -0.84
N GLN A 100 4.24 6.40 -0.20
CA GLN A 100 5.03 7.31 0.62
C GLN A 100 5.59 6.60 1.87
N ALA A 101 4.75 5.83 2.58
CA ALA A 101 5.20 5.07 3.75
C ALA A 101 6.30 4.06 3.40
N ARG A 102 6.18 3.37 2.25
CA ARG A 102 7.21 2.47 1.73
C ARG A 102 8.52 3.20 1.41
N ARG A 103 8.45 4.36 0.75
CA ARG A 103 9.64 5.18 0.48
C ARG A 103 10.33 5.60 1.78
N GLU A 104 9.55 6.06 2.77
CA GLU A 104 10.08 6.46 4.08
C GLU A 104 10.79 5.31 4.80
N ARG A 105 10.27 4.08 4.75
CA ARG A 105 10.95 2.90 5.30
C ARG A 105 12.24 2.60 4.54
N GLN A 106 12.18 2.56 3.20
CA GLN A 106 13.32 2.23 2.34
C GLN A 106 14.51 3.17 2.52
N VAL A 107 14.26 4.46 2.80
CA VAL A 107 15.33 5.42 3.11
C VAL A 107 16.10 4.98 4.36
N LEU A 108 15.43 4.54 5.42
CA LEU A 108 16.09 4.08 6.65
C LEU A 108 16.77 2.72 6.48
N ASP A 109 16.20 1.82 5.67
CA ASP A 109 16.85 0.55 5.34
C ASP A 109 18.19 0.79 4.64
N LYS A 110 18.21 1.65 3.63
CA LYS A 110 19.46 2.02 2.92
C LYS A 110 20.48 2.66 3.85
N LEU A 111 20.03 3.53 4.76
CA LEU A 111 20.91 4.12 5.77
C LEU A 111 21.50 3.05 6.70
N LYS A 112 20.68 2.10 7.15
CA LYS A 112 21.14 0.97 7.97
C LYS A 112 22.17 0.12 7.24
N GLU A 113 21.93 -0.20 5.97
CA GLU A 113 22.87 -0.94 5.13
C GLU A 113 24.23 -0.23 5.04
N GLN A 114 24.23 1.09 4.81
CA GLN A 114 25.46 1.89 4.80
C GLN A 114 26.18 1.89 6.15
N CYS A 115 25.45 2.04 7.26
CA CYS A 115 26.04 1.95 8.60
C CYS A 115 26.67 0.58 8.87
N VAL A 116 26.04 -0.50 8.42
CA VAL A 116 26.60 -1.86 8.54
C VAL A 116 27.87 -2.01 7.71
N GLN A 117 27.89 -1.49 6.48
CA GLN A 117 29.08 -1.52 5.63
C GLN A 117 30.25 -0.76 6.24
N ASN A 118 29.99 0.45 6.76
CA ASN A 118 31.02 1.26 7.44
C ASN A 118 31.54 0.56 8.69
N TYR A 119 30.66 -0.01 9.51
CA TYR A 119 31.05 -0.77 10.69
C TYR A 119 31.97 -1.96 10.35
N ARG A 120 31.65 -2.70 9.29
CA ARG A 120 32.47 -3.83 8.83
C ARG A 120 33.85 -3.37 8.33
N ARG A 121 33.91 -2.24 7.63
CA ARG A 121 35.17 -1.64 7.18
C ARG A 121 36.04 -1.23 8.36
N GLU A 122 35.46 -0.52 9.33
CA GLU A 122 36.19 -0.12 10.54
C GLU A 122 36.69 -1.32 11.37
N LEU A 123 35.91 -2.40 11.41
CA LEU A 123 36.31 -3.63 12.09
C LEU A 123 37.53 -4.25 11.39
N ALA A 124 37.48 -4.40 10.08
CA ALA A 124 38.59 -4.93 9.28
C ALA A 124 39.85 -4.07 9.40
N ASP A 125 39.70 -2.74 9.37
CA ASP A 125 40.82 -1.81 9.52
C ASP A 125 41.47 -1.92 10.92
N ARG A 126 40.69 -2.16 11.98
CA ARG A 126 41.21 -2.41 13.33
C ARG A 126 41.91 -3.76 13.44
N GLU A 127 41.30 -4.82 12.92
CA GLU A 127 41.89 -6.16 12.89
C GLU A 127 43.23 -6.16 12.12
N GLN A 128 43.30 -5.49 10.97
CA GLN A 128 44.54 -5.36 10.22
C GLN A 128 45.64 -4.66 11.02
N LYS A 129 45.30 -3.55 11.69
CA LYS A 129 46.26 -2.83 12.56
C LYS A 129 46.79 -3.71 13.69
N GLU A 130 45.91 -4.46 14.36
CA GLU A 130 46.31 -5.38 15.43
C GLU A 130 47.28 -6.46 14.91
N VAL A 131 47.02 -7.01 13.72
CA VAL A 131 47.89 -8.01 13.07
C VAL A 131 49.25 -7.41 12.69
N ASP A 132 49.27 -6.20 12.14
CA ASP A 132 50.51 -5.51 11.76
C ASP A 132 51.36 -5.19 13.00
N GLU A 133 50.75 -4.70 14.08
CA GLU A 133 51.41 -4.43 15.36
C GLU A 133 52.00 -5.70 15.99
N LEU A 134 51.25 -6.81 15.99
CA LEU A 134 51.74 -8.11 16.45
C LEU A 134 52.93 -8.58 15.61
N SER A 135 52.85 -8.46 14.28
CA SER A 135 53.92 -8.86 13.36
C SER A 135 55.20 -8.06 13.59
N LEU A 136 55.10 -6.75 13.77
CA LEU A 136 56.23 -5.88 14.14
C LEU A 136 56.82 -6.27 15.50
N SER A 137 55.98 -6.57 16.49
CA SER A 137 56.46 -6.98 17.82
C SER A 137 57.24 -8.31 17.78
N ILE A 138 56.77 -9.27 16.98
CA ILE A 138 57.44 -10.58 16.79
C ILE A 138 58.77 -10.37 16.06
N TYR A 139 58.79 -9.54 15.02
CA TYR A 139 60.00 -9.22 14.28
C TYR A 139 61.05 -8.56 15.19
N HIS A 140 60.67 -7.55 15.97
CA HIS A 140 61.56 -6.88 16.91
C HIS A 140 62.12 -7.82 17.99
N ARG A 141 61.35 -8.83 18.44
CA ARG A 141 61.84 -9.85 19.38
C ARG A 141 62.80 -10.87 18.77
N ARG A 142 62.84 -10.98 17.44
CA ARG A 142 63.65 -11.97 16.71
C ARG A 142 64.97 -11.40 16.20
N VAL A 143 65.04 -10.08 16.06
CA VAL A 143 66.23 -9.33 15.59
C VAL A 143 67.09 -8.81 16.75
N ASN A 144 66.52 -8.68 17.95
CA ASN A 144 67.27 -8.53 19.21
C ASN A 144 67.60 -9.89 19.80
#